data_AF-A0A388JQZ7-F1
#
_entry.id   AF-A0A388JQZ7-F1
#
_cell.length_a   1.000
_cell.length_b   1.000
_cell.length_c   1.000
_cell.angle_alpha   90.00
_cell.angle_beta   90.00
_cell.angle_gamma   90.00
#
_symmetry.space_group_name_H-M   'P 1'
#
loop_
_entity.id
_entity.type
_entity.pdbx_description
1 polymer ?
#
loop_
_entity_poly.entity_id
_entity_poly.type
_entity_poly.pdbx_seq_one_letter_code
_entity_poly.pdbx_strand_id
1 'polypeptide(L)'
;MEEAPFRDRDDRPGVAGADDLTMKTMRGVDHVPLRMGASSDDEDLPLYPLGRNQRKPSGSWTWLTRASVIALCAFFASVAISFGLCGFWMGVSVNLSNTLTAFRARPLKKLDQSTVILISFDGFRWDYPFKGVAPNIERLKAEGTEAEGGIIPIFPTQNIPAASIYWPGCNIKRDGWDCDEQFCKRFQDDPESAIPGIDTVLSYFDGDPHSRPRLIAFYFNEPDHVAHENGPDDPLTDEMIGRVDGILGRLLQGLEERGILDDINVIVLADHGMIGTCAEKTIFLEDLSPIIKTHGSKITDSVSPFLLLHPPAGVDAQGLTQDMISALHARGEDNLKLYYKDDIPGSWHYRNNRLIAPIVGVAADGYSMRISRNESQLSGQHGYVPTLGMMHPIFVARGPRFQEARKVPSFRNTEVYGLICDILGIDPLPNNGTPGFAKSILLPV
;
A
#
# COMPACT_ATOMS: atom_id res chain seq x y z
N MET A 1 13.16 47.22 -16.62
CA MET A 1 14.48 47.78 -16.28
C MET A 1 15.33 46.62 -15.80
N GLU A 2 16.45 46.44 -16.48
CA GLU A 2 17.60 45.55 -16.27
C GLU A 2 17.54 44.50 -15.14
N GLU A 3 17.63 43.24 -15.57
CA GLU A 3 18.14 42.12 -14.78
C GLU A 3 19.65 42.28 -14.55
N ALA A 4 20.09 42.08 -13.32
CA ALA A 4 21.50 41.99 -12.95
C ALA A 4 21.99 40.52 -13.02
N PRO A 5 23.17 40.23 -13.60
CA PRO A 5 23.64 38.86 -13.74
C PRO A 5 24.28 38.35 -12.45
N PHE A 6 23.88 37.16 -12.01
CA PHE A 6 24.49 36.46 -10.88
C PHE A 6 25.80 35.81 -11.34
N ARG A 7 26.90 36.15 -10.66
CA ARG A 7 28.26 35.69 -10.96
C ARG A 7 28.50 34.25 -10.49
N ASP A 8 29.13 33.47 -11.36
CA ASP A 8 29.82 32.22 -11.08
C ASP A 8 30.81 32.34 -9.91
N ARG A 9 30.79 31.35 -9.03
CA ARG A 9 31.94 30.94 -8.22
C ARG A 9 32.02 29.43 -8.20
N ASP A 10 32.84 28.93 -9.13
CA ASP A 10 33.59 27.69 -8.96
C ASP A 10 34.52 27.84 -7.75
N ASP A 11 34.39 26.95 -6.77
CA ASP A 11 35.46 26.56 -5.85
C ASP A 11 35.03 25.25 -5.15
N ARG A 12 35.50 24.10 -5.67
CA ARG A 12 35.57 22.83 -4.93
C ARG A 12 37.04 22.44 -4.76
N PRO A 13 37.52 22.15 -3.54
CA PRO A 13 38.71 21.33 -3.37
C PRO A 13 38.35 19.85 -3.43
N GLY A 14 39.19 19.08 -4.11
CA GLY A 14 39.05 17.65 -4.31
C GLY A 14 39.25 16.83 -3.02
N VAL A 15 38.62 15.65 -3.01
CA VAL A 15 38.91 14.58 -2.06
C VAL A 15 39.23 13.33 -2.87
N ALA A 16 40.43 12.82 -2.64
CA ALA A 16 40.96 11.58 -3.19
C ALA A 16 40.64 10.41 -2.26
N GLY A 17 40.41 9.24 -2.87
CA GLY A 17 40.81 7.92 -2.36
C GLY A 17 40.05 7.33 -1.18
N ALA A 18 39.23 6.31 -1.45
CA ALA A 18 39.13 5.15 -0.57
C ALA A 18 38.72 3.93 -1.41
N ASP A 19 39.63 2.94 -1.40
CA ASP A 19 39.59 1.67 -2.11
C ASP A 19 38.60 0.66 -1.52
N ASP A 20 38.14 -0.22 -2.41
CA ASP A 20 38.08 -1.68 -2.27
C ASP A 20 37.56 -2.29 -0.95
N LEU A 21 36.32 -2.79 -0.97
CA LEU A 21 35.89 -3.87 -0.07
C LEU A 21 35.24 -4.99 -0.90
N THR A 22 36.06 -6.00 -1.09
CA THR A 22 35.81 -7.30 -1.70
C THR A 22 34.78 -8.13 -0.92
N MET A 23 33.90 -8.80 -1.69
CA MET A 23 32.98 -9.84 -1.21
C MET A 23 33.75 -10.96 -0.49
N LYS A 24 33.33 -11.27 0.74
CA LYS A 24 33.71 -12.50 1.45
C LYS A 24 32.56 -13.50 1.36
N THR A 25 32.81 -14.55 0.59
CA THR A 25 32.05 -15.80 0.51
C THR A 25 31.93 -16.49 1.88
N MET A 26 30.74 -16.97 2.23
CA MET A 26 30.58 -18.10 3.16
C MET A 26 29.89 -19.26 2.43
N ARG A 27 30.54 -20.43 2.49
CA ARG A 27 30.08 -21.75 2.03
C ARG A 27 29.51 -22.54 3.22
N GLY A 28 28.61 -23.48 2.91
CA GLY A 28 28.12 -24.57 3.77
C GLY A 28 26.71 -24.27 4.27
N VAL A 29 25.69 -25.09 4.07
CA VAL A 29 25.63 -26.53 4.41
C VAL A 29 24.62 -27.29 3.53
N ASP A 30 25.11 -28.42 3.01
CA ASP A 30 24.52 -29.72 2.64
C ASP A 30 23.13 -29.91 2.00
N HIS A 31 23.21 -30.64 0.88
CA HIS A 31 22.16 -31.32 0.13
C HIS A 31 21.60 -32.57 0.84
N VAL A 32 20.29 -32.81 0.67
CA VAL A 32 19.68 -34.16 0.69
C VAL A 32 18.76 -34.27 -0.54
N PRO A 33 18.90 -35.28 -1.42
CA PRO A 33 18.04 -35.43 -2.59
C PRO A 33 16.85 -36.36 -2.31
N LEU A 34 15.66 -36.01 -2.82
CA LEU A 34 14.54 -36.93 -2.94
C LEU A 34 14.23 -37.22 -4.41
N ARG A 35 14.05 -38.52 -4.66
CA ARG A 35 13.95 -39.24 -5.93
C ARG A 35 12.69 -38.93 -6.73
N MET A 36 12.86 -39.02 -8.04
CA MET A 36 11.82 -39.24 -9.05
C MET A 36 10.95 -40.47 -8.75
N GLY A 37 9.66 -40.35 -9.06
CA GLY A 37 8.74 -41.45 -9.29
C GLY A 37 7.73 -41.04 -10.36
N ALA A 38 7.80 -41.69 -11.52
CA ALA A 38 6.84 -41.57 -12.61
C ALA A 38 5.75 -42.64 -12.46
N SER A 39 4.51 -42.33 -12.81
CA SER A 39 3.60 -43.27 -13.48
C SER A 39 2.41 -42.53 -14.09
N SER A 40 2.17 -42.82 -15.36
CA SER A 40 1.00 -42.50 -16.17
C SER A 40 -0.18 -43.40 -15.83
N ASP A 41 -1.41 -42.95 -16.13
CA ASP A 41 -2.33 -43.57 -17.11
C ASP A 41 -3.79 -43.10 -16.89
N ASP A 42 -4.47 -42.96 -18.02
CA ASP A 42 -5.79 -42.39 -18.27
C ASP A 42 -7.00 -43.32 -18.00
N GLU A 43 -8.18 -42.69 -18.07
CA GLU A 43 -9.48 -43.15 -18.61
C GLU A 43 -10.68 -43.54 -17.69
N ASP A 44 -11.75 -42.76 -17.94
CA ASP A 44 -13.15 -43.14 -18.21
C ASP A 44 -14.20 -43.44 -17.10
N LEU A 45 -15.22 -42.55 -17.10
CA LEU A 45 -16.64 -42.76 -16.72
C LEU A 45 -17.39 -43.47 -17.88
N PRO A 46 -18.69 -43.92 -17.84
CA PRO A 46 -19.79 -43.50 -16.95
C PRO A 46 -20.96 -44.54 -16.68
N LEU A 47 -22.06 -44.02 -16.08
CA LEU A 47 -23.50 -44.37 -16.21
C LEU A 47 -24.21 -45.46 -15.35
N TYR A 48 -25.27 -45.01 -14.66
CA TYR A 48 -26.42 -45.77 -14.11
C TYR A 48 -27.43 -46.16 -15.22
N PRO A 49 -28.36 -47.13 -14.99
CA PRO A 49 -29.75 -46.72 -14.72
C PRO A 49 -30.62 -47.63 -13.80
N LEU A 50 -31.79 -47.07 -13.51
CA LEU A 50 -32.92 -47.46 -12.64
C LEU A 50 -33.74 -48.67 -13.11
N GLY A 51 -34.47 -49.30 -12.18
CA GLY A 51 -35.58 -50.22 -12.48
C GLY A 51 -36.59 -50.39 -11.34
N ARG A 52 -37.78 -49.78 -11.48
CA ARG A 52 -38.99 -50.02 -10.66
C ARG A 52 -39.67 -51.33 -11.07
N ASN A 53 -40.35 -52.02 -10.14
CA ASN A 53 -41.71 -52.50 -10.42
C ASN A 53 -42.53 -52.88 -9.17
N GLN A 54 -43.80 -52.46 -9.19
CA GLN A 54 -44.84 -52.69 -8.19
C GLN A 54 -45.60 -54.00 -8.47
N ARG A 55 -46.12 -54.67 -7.42
CA ARG A 55 -47.41 -55.39 -7.45
C ARG A 55 -48.15 -55.34 -6.11
N LYS A 56 -49.48 -55.38 -6.21
CA LYS A 56 -50.59 -55.03 -5.30
C LYS A 56 -51.02 -56.16 -4.32
N PRO A 57 -51.99 -55.93 -3.41
CA PRO A 57 -52.03 -56.51 -2.06
C PRO A 57 -53.13 -57.57 -1.81
N SER A 58 -53.06 -58.26 -0.66
CA SER A 58 -54.23 -58.87 0.01
C SER A 58 -54.04 -59.04 1.53
N GLY A 59 -54.96 -58.46 2.30
CA GLY A 59 -55.55 -58.99 3.55
C GLY A 59 -54.66 -59.35 4.76
N SER A 60 -54.63 -58.48 5.77
CA SER A 60 -55.46 -58.63 6.99
C SER A 60 -54.92 -57.71 8.09
N TRP A 61 -55.78 -56.81 8.56
CA TRP A 61 -55.52 -55.92 9.67
C TRP A 61 -55.95 -56.61 10.95
N THR A 62 -55.04 -56.74 11.92
CA THR A 62 -55.25 -56.48 13.35
C THR A 62 -54.02 -56.95 14.09
N TRP A 63 -53.16 -56.02 14.54
CA TRP A 63 -52.24 -56.07 15.70
C TRP A 63 -51.34 -54.81 15.72
N LEU A 64 -51.03 -54.23 14.55
CA LEU A 64 -50.14 -53.07 14.40
C LEU A 64 -50.73 -51.71 14.88
N THR A 65 -52.05 -51.52 14.88
CA THR A 65 -52.65 -50.24 15.30
C THR A 65 -52.65 -50.01 16.82
N ARG A 66 -52.53 -51.05 17.63
CA ARG A 66 -52.46 -50.91 19.09
C ARG A 66 -51.06 -50.55 19.58
N ALA A 67 -50.01 -50.97 18.87
CA ALA A 67 -48.63 -50.58 19.17
C ALA A 67 -48.35 -49.10 18.82
N SER A 68 -48.96 -48.60 17.73
CA SER A 68 -48.76 -47.21 17.28
C SER A 68 -49.35 -46.17 18.22
N VAL A 69 -50.47 -46.44 18.88
CA VAL A 69 -51.10 -45.48 19.83
C VAL A 69 -50.31 -45.40 21.14
N ILE A 70 -49.77 -46.52 21.63
CA ILE A 70 -48.94 -46.53 22.85
C ILE A 70 -47.59 -45.85 22.60
N ALA A 71 -46.98 -46.06 21.42
CA ALA A 71 -45.75 -45.38 21.03
C ALA A 71 -45.96 -43.86 20.84
N LEU A 72 -47.11 -43.42 20.33
CA LEU A 72 -47.43 -42.01 20.16
C LEU A 72 -47.65 -41.30 21.50
N CYS A 73 -48.34 -41.94 22.45
CA CYS A 73 -48.52 -41.39 23.80
C CYS A 73 -47.20 -41.32 24.59
N ALA A 74 -46.30 -42.30 24.43
CA ALA A 74 -44.97 -42.28 25.04
C ALA A 74 -44.08 -41.16 24.46
N PHE A 75 -44.22 -40.86 23.16
CA PHE A 75 -43.49 -39.76 22.51
C PHE A 75 -43.97 -38.38 22.98
N PHE A 76 -45.28 -38.15 23.16
CA PHE A 76 -45.76 -36.89 23.70
C PHE A 76 -45.45 -36.71 25.20
N ALA A 77 -45.41 -37.80 25.97
CA ALA A 77 -44.99 -37.75 27.37
C ALA A 77 -43.49 -37.41 27.53
N SER A 78 -42.61 -37.91 26.65
CA SER A 78 -41.18 -37.59 26.70
C SER A 78 -40.89 -36.15 26.27
N VAL A 79 -41.66 -35.60 25.33
CA VAL A 79 -41.57 -34.17 24.93
C VAL A 79 -42.02 -33.25 26.08
N ALA A 80 -43.10 -33.58 26.79
CA ALA A 80 -43.56 -32.79 27.94
C ALA A 80 -42.56 -32.79 29.11
N ILE A 81 -41.91 -33.92 29.39
CA ILE A 81 -40.86 -34.02 30.42
C ILE A 81 -39.60 -33.26 29.99
N SER A 82 -39.27 -33.26 28.70
CA SER A 82 -38.12 -32.50 28.15
C SER A 82 -38.34 -30.98 28.23
N PHE A 83 -39.56 -30.49 27.97
CA PHE A 83 -39.91 -29.07 28.17
C PHE A 83 -40.00 -28.69 29.66
N GLY A 84 -40.47 -29.60 30.53
CA GLY A 84 -40.47 -29.39 31.99
C GLY A 84 -39.06 -29.29 32.59
N LEU A 85 -38.11 -30.06 32.08
CA LEU A 85 -36.69 -30.02 32.50
C LEU A 85 -35.95 -28.78 31.94
N CYS A 86 -36.31 -28.29 30.76
CA CYS A 86 -35.82 -27.00 30.25
C CYS A 86 -36.34 -25.82 31.07
N GLY A 87 -37.61 -25.86 31.51
CA GLY A 87 -38.17 -24.82 32.39
C GLY A 87 -37.53 -24.78 33.78
N PHE A 88 -37.01 -25.90 34.28
CA PHE A 88 -36.31 -25.96 35.57
C PHE A 88 -34.85 -25.44 35.48
N TRP A 89 -34.22 -25.50 34.29
CA TRP A 89 -32.90 -24.89 34.05
C TRP A 89 -32.95 -23.39 33.73
N MET A 90 -34.11 -22.86 33.31
CA MET A 90 -34.33 -21.41 33.21
C MET A 90 -34.71 -20.75 34.54
N GLY A 91 -34.84 -21.52 35.63
CA GLY A 91 -35.21 -21.05 36.96
C GLY A 91 -34.05 -20.91 37.96
N VAL A 92 -32.80 -21.17 37.55
CA VAL A 92 -31.65 -20.75 38.35
C VAL A 92 -31.42 -19.28 38.05
N SER A 93 -31.93 -18.42 38.94
CA SER A 93 -31.45 -17.05 39.08
C SER A 93 -29.94 -17.11 39.29
N VAL A 94 -29.17 -17.10 38.20
CA VAL A 94 -27.76 -16.75 38.26
C VAL A 94 -27.78 -15.35 38.83
N ASN A 95 -27.26 -15.19 40.04
CA ASN A 95 -26.93 -13.88 40.59
C ASN A 95 -25.92 -13.25 39.62
N LEU A 96 -26.44 -12.57 38.60
CA LEU A 96 -25.70 -11.76 37.65
C LEU A 96 -25.40 -10.41 38.33
N SER A 97 -24.78 -10.51 39.49
CA SER A 97 -24.37 -9.40 40.34
C SER A 97 -23.06 -9.85 40.96
N ASN A 98 -21.98 -9.76 40.17
CA ASN A 98 -20.58 -9.50 40.58
C ASN A 98 -19.50 -9.99 39.62
N THR A 99 -19.83 -10.46 38.41
CA THR A 99 -18.86 -10.58 37.29
C THR A 99 -19.20 -9.66 36.13
N LEU A 100 -19.74 -8.49 36.43
CA LEU A 100 -19.31 -7.30 35.70
C LEU A 100 -17.91 -7.00 36.23
N THR A 101 -16.87 -7.56 35.60
CA THR A 101 -15.70 -6.73 35.34
C THR A 101 -16.30 -5.50 34.69
N ALA A 102 -16.42 -4.43 35.47
CA ALA A 102 -16.75 -3.14 34.93
C ALA A 102 -15.74 -2.95 33.80
N PHE A 103 -16.20 -3.00 32.56
CA PHE A 103 -15.66 -2.13 31.53
C PHE A 103 -15.85 -0.73 32.13
N ARG A 104 -14.90 -0.33 32.99
CA ARG A 104 -14.69 1.07 33.29
C ARG A 104 -14.48 1.66 31.92
N ALA A 105 -15.51 2.34 31.40
CA ALA A 105 -15.33 3.26 30.31
C ALA A 105 -14.11 4.10 30.69
N ARG A 106 -12.99 3.88 30.00
CA ARG A 106 -11.78 4.65 30.28
C ARG A 106 -12.19 6.10 30.05
N PRO A 107 -11.97 7.01 31.00
CA PRO A 107 -12.33 8.40 30.81
C PRO A 107 -11.60 8.90 29.56
N LEU A 108 -12.35 9.34 28.55
CA LEU A 108 -11.81 9.91 27.33
C LEU A 108 -11.02 11.17 27.71
N LYS A 109 -9.76 11.24 27.27
CA LYS A 109 -8.88 12.37 27.52
C LYS A 109 -8.93 13.29 26.31
N LYS A 110 -9.70 14.36 26.42
CA LYS A 110 -9.73 15.39 25.38
C LYS A 110 -8.35 16.00 25.18
N LEU A 111 -7.89 16.03 23.93
CA LEU A 111 -6.67 16.74 23.56
C LEU A 111 -6.93 18.24 23.49
N ASP A 112 -5.98 19.04 24.01
CA ASP A 112 -6.09 20.50 24.02
C ASP A 112 -5.92 21.12 22.61
N GLN A 113 -5.34 20.35 21.69
CA GLN A 113 -5.04 20.78 20.31
C GLN A 113 -5.35 19.65 19.34
N SER A 114 -5.80 20.01 18.14
CA SER A 114 -5.98 19.06 17.05
C SER A 114 -4.63 18.46 16.65
N THR A 115 -4.59 17.13 16.56
CA THR A 115 -3.43 16.33 16.19
C THR A 115 -3.74 15.46 14.97
N VAL A 116 -2.76 15.35 14.07
CA VAL A 116 -2.75 14.46 12.91
C VAL A 116 -1.62 13.46 13.05
N ILE A 117 -1.92 12.17 12.90
CA ILE A 117 -0.94 11.12 12.66
C ILE A 117 -1.08 10.70 11.19
N LEU A 118 -0.05 10.96 10.41
CA LEU A 118 0.05 10.57 9.01
C LEU A 118 0.93 9.33 8.90
N ILE A 119 0.38 8.25 8.36
CA ILE A 119 1.06 6.97 8.20
C ILE A 119 1.16 6.68 6.70
N SER A 120 2.39 6.43 6.23
CA SER A 120 2.67 6.00 4.87
C SER A 120 3.23 4.59 4.89
N PHE A 121 2.49 3.65 4.30
CA PHE A 121 2.97 2.30 4.03
C PHE A 121 3.35 2.23 2.55
N ASP A 122 4.65 2.18 2.25
CA ASP A 122 5.17 2.27 0.87
C ASP A 122 4.54 1.20 -0.03
N GLY A 123 4.15 1.58 -1.24
CA GLY A 123 3.60 0.64 -2.23
C GLY A 123 2.26 -0.01 -1.84
N PHE A 124 1.57 0.48 -0.79
CA PHE A 124 0.29 -0.08 -0.35
C PHE A 124 -0.84 0.28 -1.35
N ARG A 125 -1.05 -0.61 -2.30
CA ARG A 125 -2.07 -0.51 -3.36
C ARG A 125 -3.49 -0.49 -2.76
N TRP A 126 -4.36 0.35 -3.30
CA TRP A 126 -5.70 0.61 -2.76
C TRP A 126 -6.60 -0.63 -2.57
N ASP A 127 -6.37 -1.69 -3.34
CA ASP A 127 -7.16 -2.92 -3.35
C ASP A 127 -6.62 -4.02 -2.41
N TYR A 128 -5.42 -3.85 -1.84
CA TYR A 128 -4.84 -4.80 -0.89
C TYR A 128 -5.74 -5.12 0.32
N PRO A 129 -6.52 -4.19 0.90
CA PRO A 129 -7.41 -4.55 2.00
C PRO A 129 -8.47 -5.60 1.63
N PHE A 130 -8.86 -5.68 0.35
CA PHE A 130 -9.85 -6.66 -0.13
C PHE A 130 -9.34 -8.10 -0.14
N LYS A 131 -8.03 -8.30 0.07
CA LYS A 131 -7.44 -9.64 0.21
C LYS A 131 -7.81 -10.32 1.54
N GLY A 132 -8.41 -9.59 2.49
CA GLY A 132 -8.89 -10.15 3.76
C GLY A 132 -7.81 -10.35 4.82
N VAL A 133 -6.63 -9.77 4.61
CA VAL A 133 -5.48 -9.84 5.52
C VAL A 133 -5.22 -8.53 6.30
N ALA A 134 -6.05 -7.49 6.09
CA ALA A 134 -5.86 -6.16 6.69
C ALA A 134 -7.05 -5.70 7.57
N PRO A 135 -7.35 -6.40 8.69
CA PRO A 135 -8.51 -6.08 9.53
C PRO A 135 -8.46 -4.70 10.21
N ASN A 136 -7.29 -4.16 10.55
CA ASN A 136 -7.18 -2.84 11.16
C ASN A 136 -7.41 -1.71 10.14
N ILE A 137 -7.00 -1.90 8.89
CA ILE A 137 -7.35 -1.01 7.78
C ILE A 137 -8.87 -1.06 7.52
N GLU A 138 -9.46 -2.25 7.46
CA GLU A 138 -10.92 -2.39 7.31
C GLU A 138 -11.69 -1.73 8.47
N ARG A 139 -11.16 -1.82 9.69
CA ARG A 139 -11.67 -1.10 10.83
C ARG A 139 -11.61 0.42 10.63
N LEU A 140 -10.48 0.97 10.18
CA LEU A 140 -10.37 2.41 9.88
C LEU A 140 -11.38 2.85 8.80
N LYS A 141 -11.61 2.02 7.77
CA LYS A 141 -12.59 2.30 6.71
C LYS A 141 -14.02 2.36 7.28
N ALA A 142 -14.37 1.40 8.13
CA ALA A 142 -15.69 1.35 8.76
C ALA A 142 -15.93 2.53 9.72
N GLU A 143 -14.90 2.92 10.47
CA GLU A 143 -14.96 3.98 11.48
C GLU A 143 -14.57 5.37 10.91
N GLY A 144 -14.39 5.49 9.60
CA GLY A 144 -13.79 6.69 9.00
C GLY A 144 -14.20 6.93 7.55
N THR A 145 -13.36 7.68 6.84
CA THR A 145 -13.53 8.06 5.44
C THR A 145 -12.47 7.39 4.58
N GLU A 146 -12.86 6.77 3.47
CA GLU A 146 -11.96 6.16 2.47
C GLU A 146 -12.13 6.77 1.08
N ALA A 147 -11.04 6.81 0.32
CA ALA A 147 -11.10 7.04 -1.13
C ALA A 147 -11.34 5.69 -1.84
N GLU A 148 -12.50 5.53 -2.49
CA GLU A 148 -13.00 4.22 -2.97
C GLU A 148 -12.02 3.49 -3.90
N GLY A 149 -11.38 4.21 -4.82
CA GLY A 149 -10.38 3.68 -5.75
C GLY A 149 -8.94 4.08 -5.39
N GLY A 150 -8.68 4.42 -4.12
CA GLY A 150 -7.44 5.05 -3.69
C GLY A 150 -7.30 6.50 -4.14
N ILE A 151 -6.14 7.09 -3.88
CA ILE A 151 -5.79 8.43 -4.37
C ILE A 151 -4.95 8.33 -5.64
N ILE A 152 -4.92 9.41 -6.42
CA ILE A 152 -4.17 9.50 -7.67
C ILE A 152 -2.79 10.07 -7.35
N PRO A 153 -1.70 9.31 -7.50
CA PRO A 153 -0.35 9.82 -7.26
C PRO A 153 0.09 10.83 -8.33
N ILE A 154 1.19 11.54 -8.05
CA ILE A 154 1.89 12.34 -9.08
C ILE A 154 2.73 11.42 -9.99
N PHE A 155 3.05 11.90 -11.19
CA PHE A 155 3.94 11.18 -12.11
C PHE A 155 5.41 11.62 -11.95
N PRO A 156 6.40 10.70 -12.06
CA PRO A 156 6.23 9.24 -12.02
C PRO A 156 5.75 8.79 -10.64
N THR A 157 5.02 7.67 -10.59
CA THR A 157 4.49 7.09 -9.35
C THR A 157 5.59 6.34 -8.59
N GLN A 158 6.60 7.09 -8.18
CA GLN A 158 7.85 6.63 -7.61
C GLN A 158 8.10 7.39 -6.31
N ASN A 159 8.88 6.81 -5.41
CA ASN A 159 9.38 7.52 -4.23
C ASN A 159 10.42 8.56 -4.66
N ILE A 160 9.96 9.78 -4.98
CA ILE A 160 10.83 10.92 -5.26
C ILE A 160 11.23 11.54 -3.92
N PRO A 161 12.53 11.75 -3.63
CA PRO A 161 12.96 12.32 -2.35
C PRO A 161 12.29 13.69 -2.07
N ALA A 162 11.50 13.77 -1.00
CA ALA A 162 10.91 15.00 -0.45
C ALA A 162 10.91 14.91 1.08
N ALA A 163 11.21 15.96 1.85
CA ALA A 163 11.47 15.81 3.29
C ALA A 163 10.19 15.67 4.17
N SER A 164 10.15 14.68 5.07
CA SER A 164 9.24 14.59 6.25
C SER A 164 9.69 13.45 7.21
N ILE A 165 9.28 13.41 8.48
CA ILE A 165 9.80 12.46 9.51
C ILE A 165 9.65 10.99 9.09
N TYR A 166 10.74 10.20 9.18
CA TYR A 166 10.92 8.85 8.56
C TYR A 166 10.77 8.76 7.03
N TRP A 167 10.32 9.82 6.40
CA TRP A 167 10.39 10.02 4.95
C TRP A 167 11.84 10.35 4.56
N PRO A 168 12.34 9.89 3.40
CA PRO A 168 13.67 10.22 2.90
C PRO A 168 14.00 11.72 3.03
N GLY A 169 14.97 12.06 3.87
CA GLY A 169 15.49 13.43 4.00
C GLY A 169 15.03 14.27 5.20
N CYS A 170 14.32 13.70 6.18
CA CYS A 170 13.92 14.44 7.41
C CYS A 170 15.07 15.03 8.24
N ASN A 171 16.26 14.43 8.14
CA ASN A 171 17.46 14.82 8.85
C ASN A 171 18.36 15.74 8.01
N ILE A 172 17.91 16.19 6.84
CA ILE A 172 18.67 17.10 5.98
C ILE A 172 18.51 18.53 6.51
N LYS A 173 19.63 19.10 6.98
CA LYS A 173 19.70 20.51 7.35
C LYS A 173 19.62 21.37 6.09
N ARG A 174 18.62 22.24 5.99
CA ARG A 174 18.43 23.10 4.82
C ARG A 174 17.85 24.45 5.22
N ASP A 175 18.41 25.52 4.63
CA ASP A 175 17.86 26.89 4.71
C ASP A 175 17.54 27.37 6.15
N GLY A 176 18.43 27.07 7.11
CA GLY A 176 18.26 27.44 8.51
C GLY A 176 17.28 26.57 9.31
N TRP A 177 16.68 25.56 8.68
CA TRP A 177 15.89 24.52 9.34
C TRP A 177 16.80 23.37 9.78
N ASP A 178 16.69 23.02 11.06
CA ASP A 178 17.31 21.86 11.69
C ASP A 178 16.25 21.19 12.56
N CYS A 179 16.27 19.87 12.62
CA CYS A 179 15.30 19.09 13.38
C CYS A 179 16.02 18.23 14.40
N ASP A 180 15.57 18.32 15.64
CA ASP A 180 16.13 17.54 16.74
C ASP A 180 15.95 16.02 16.50
N GLU A 181 16.95 15.21 16.82
CA GLU A 181 16.92 13.76 16.61
C GLU A 181 15.77 13.07 17.36
N GLN A 182 15.21 13.69 18.41
CA GLN A 182 14.03 13.18 19.11
C GLN A 182 12.75 13.19 18.25
N PHE A 183 12.68 14.10 17.27
CA PHE A 183 11.54 14.26 16.37
C PHE A 183 11.87 13.79 14.94
N CYS A 184 13.13 13.89 14.50
CA CYS A 184 13.59 13.47 13.18
C CYS A 184 14.59 12.31 13.30
N LYS A 185 14.06 11.13 13.65
CA LYS A 185 14.83 9.89 13.66
C LYS A 185 15.29 9.54 12.24
N ARG A 186 16.51 9.01 12.13
CA ARG A 186 17.04 8.54 10.85
C ARG A 186 16.23 7.36 10.33
N PHE A 187 16.08 7.30 9.01
CA PHE A 187 15.46 6.17 8.33
C PHE A 187 16.18 4.86 8.68
N GLN A 188 15.41 3.81 8.90
CA GLN A 188 15.88 2.47 9.18
C GLN A 188 15.18 1.52 8.22
N ASP A 189 15.97 0.87 7.36
CA ASP A 189 15.53 -0.10 6.36
C ASP A 189 15.49 -1.51 6.97
N ASP A 190 14.83 -1.63 8.12
CA ASP A 190 14.71 -2.88 8.87
C ASP A 190 13.22 -3.10 9.20
N PRO A 191 12.59 -4.20 8.72
CA PRO A 191 11.22 -4.54 9.07
C PRO A 191 10.94 -4.61 10.58
N GLU A 192 11.95 -4.89 11.41
CA GLU A 192 11.82 -4.92 12.87
C GLU A 192 11.77 -3.52 13.50
N SER A 193 12.17 -2.48 12.76
CA SER A 193 12.20 -1.09 13.25
C SER A 193 10.82 -0.43 13.35
N ALA A 194 9.80 -0.97 12.66
CA ALA A 194 8.47 -0.39 12.61
C ALA A 194 7.78 -0.35 13.99
N ILE A 195 7.90 -1.43 14.76
CA ILE A 195 7.27 -1.53 16.09
C ILE A 195 7.89 -0.52 17.08
N PRO A 196 9.23 -0.44 17.24
CA PRO A 196 9.88 0.64 17.99
C PRO A 196 9.50 2.05 17.49
N GLY A 197 9.29 2.21 16.18
CA GLY A 197 8.82 3.44 15.57
C GLY A 197 7.42 3.84 16.07
N ILE A 198 6.46 2.91 16.03
CA ILE A 198 5.12 3.12 16.59
C ILE A 198 5.16 3.38 18.09
N ASP A 199 6.02 2.68 18.84
CA ASP A 199 6.18 2.94 20.27
C ASP A 199 6.71 4.35 20.55
N THR A 200 7.58 4.87 19.66
CA THR A 200 8.03 6.26 19.72
C THR A 200 6.87 7.22 19.48
N VAL A 201 6.04 6.98 18.46
CA VAL A 201 4.84 7.78 18.18
C VAL A 201 3.91 7.83 19.39
N LEU A 202 3.65 6.68 20.01
CA LEU A 202 2.81 6.58 21.21
C LEU A 202 3.43 7.31 22.41
N SER A 203 4.76 7.29 22.56
CA SER A 203 5.45 7.94 23.67
C SER A 203 5.30 9.47 23.69
N TYR A 204 5.08 10.10 22.53
CA TYR A 204 4.81 11.53 22.45
C TYR A 204 3.55 11.95 23.22
N PHE A 205 2.60 11.03 23.43
CA PHE A 205 1.35 11.31 24.16
C PHE A 205 1.48 11.11 25.68
N ASP A 206 2.61 10.56 26.14
CA ASP A 206 2.88 10.30 27.56
C ASP A 206 3.69 11.42 28.21
N GLY A 207 4.32 12.28 27.40
CA GLY A 207 5.15 13.41 27.84
C GLY A 207 4.37 14.69 28.16
N ASP A 208 5.09 15.81 28.22
CA ASP A 208 4.52 17.13 28.45
C ASP A 208 3.54 17.52 27.31
N PRO A 209 2.26 17.83 27.62
CA PRO A 209 1.31 18.34 26.64
C PRO A 209 1.80 19.55 25.83
N HIS A 210 2.62 20.42 26.41
CA HIS A 210 3.07 21.65 25.75
C HIS A 210 4.17 21.41 24.71
N SER A 211 4.92 20.32 24.81
CA SER A 211 5.96 19.94 23.84
C SER A 211 5.49 18.89 22.84
N ARG A 212 4.21 18.51 22.88
CA ARG A 212 3.68 17.42 22.06
C ARG A 212 3.55 17.82 20.59
N PRO A 213 4.05 17.01 19.64
CA PRO A 213 3.83 17.25 18.23
C PRO A 213 2.34 17.19 17.87
N ARG A 214 1.90 18.14 17.04
CA ARG A 214 0.54 18.17 16.48
C ARG A 214 0.44 17.49 15.11
N LEU A 215 1.57 17.37 14.41
CA LEU A 215 1.70 16.56 13.20
C LEU A 215 2.77 15.52 13.47
N ILE A 216 2.41 14.24 13.33
CA ILE A 216 3.31 13.11 13.48
C ILE A 216 3.25 12.34 12.17
N ALA A 217 4.37 12.27 11.45
CA ALA A 217 4.48 11.47 10.24
C ALA A 217 5.29 10.20 10.54
N PHE A 218 4.78 9.06 10.05
CA PHE A 218 5.44 7.77 10.16
C PHE A 218 5.45 7.12 8.77
N TYR A 219 6.60 6.61 8.36
CA TYR A 219 6.78 5.92 7.09
C TYR A 219 7.34 4.52 7.36
N PHE A 220 6.88 3.55 6.59
CA PHE A 220 7.41 2.20 6.57
C PHE A 220 7.50 1.71 5.12
N ASN A 221 8.62 1.08 4.79
CA ASN A 221 9.02 0.67 3.43
C ASN A 221 8.28 -0.57 2.89
N GLU A 222 7.36 -1.14 3.66
CA GLU A 222 6.58 -2.31 3.28
C GLU A 222 5.11 -1.94 3.04
N PRO A 223 4.38 -2.67 2.16
CA PRO A 223 4.78 -3.91 1.49
C PRO A 223 5.57 -3.75 0.18
N ASP A 224 6.00 -2.55 -0.18
CA ASP A 224 6.70 -2.27 -1.45
C ASP A 224 7.87 -3.23 -1.73
N HIS A 225 8.78 -3.38 -0.76
CA HIS A 225 9.97 -4.21 -0.92
C HIS A 225 9.61 -5.68 -1.22
N VAL A 226 8.75 -6.31 -0.42
CA VAL A 226 8.32 -7.70 -0.65
C VAL A 226 7.56 -7.82 -1.98
N ALA A 227 6.73 -6.83 -2.32
CA ALA A 227 5.98 -6.83 -3.57
C ALA A 227 6.87 -6.65 -4.81
N HIS A 228 8.01 -5.95 -4.69
CA HIS A 228 9.01 -5.90 -5.76
C HIS A 228 9.64 -7.27 -6.02
N GLU A 229 10.04 -7.98 -4.96
CA GLU A 229 10.70 -9.28 -5.07
C GLU A 229 9.75 -10.36 -5.60
N ASN A 230 8.55 -10.45 -5.04
CA ASN A 230 7.64 -11.59 -5.23
C ASN A 230 6.44 -11.27 -6.12
N GLY A 231 6.09 -9.98 -6.24
CA GLY A 231 4.94 -9.51 -7.00
C GLY A 231 3.78 -9.12 -6.08
N PRO A 232 2.90 -8.22 -6.53
CA PRO A 232 1.84 -7.65 -5.68
C PRO A 232 0.78 -8.66 -5.26
N ASP A 233 0.64 -9.78 -5.95
CA ASP A 233 -0.41 -10.79 -5.72
C ASP A 233 0.15 -12.12 -5.18
N ASP A 234 1.42 -12.13 -4.73
CA ASP A 234 2.07 -13.30 -4.14
C ASP A 234 1.67 -13.49 -2.66
N PRO A 235 1.53 -14.74 -2.16
CA PRO A 235 1.23 -15.00 -0.75
C PRO A 235 2.20 -14.36 0.26
N LEU A 236 3.49 -14.21 -0.08
CA LEU A 236 4.44 -13.51 0.79
C LEU A 236 4.12 -12.02 0.90
N THR A 237 3.63 -11.42 -0.17
CA THR A 237 3.12 -10.04 -0.15
C THR A 237 1.86 -9.95 0.72
N ASP A 238 0.98 -10.94 0.68
CA ASP A 238 -0.21 -10.99 1.55
C ASP A 238 0.16 -11.10 3.03
N GLU A 239 1.14 -11.93 3.37
CA GLU A 239 1.70 -12.03 4.72
C GLU A 239 2.29 -10.69 5.19
N MET A 240 3.03 -10.00 4.31
CA MET A 240 3.60 -8.69 4.62
C MET A 240 2.52 -7.62 4.80
N ILE A 241 1.47 -7.62 3.98
CA ILE A 241 0.30 -6.73 4.17
C ILE A 241 -0.32 -6.97 5.56
N GLY A 242 -0.47 -8.23 5.98
CA GLY A 242 -0.94 -8.58 7.33
C GLY A 242 -0.03 -8.06 8.44
N ARG A 243 1.30 -8.11 8.25
CA ARG A 243 2.28 -7.54 9.19
C ARG A 243 2.15 -6.01 9.29
N VAL A 244 2.04 -5.33 8.16
CA VAL A 244 1.83 -3.87 8.08
C VAL A 244 0.52 -3.47 8.77
N ASP A 245 -0.55 -4.22 8.54
CA ASP A 245 -1.83 -4.02 9.24
C ASP A 245 -1.70 -4.21 10.76
N GLY A 246 -0.91 -5.20 11.20
CA GLY A 246 -0.59 -5.41 12.62
C GLY A 246 0.15 -4.23 13.27
N ILE A 247 1.04 -3.56 12.54
CA ILE A 247 1.72 -2.33 12.99
C ILE A 247 0.71 -1.20 13.21
N LEU A 248 -0.25 -1.03 12.29
CA LEU A 248 -1.36 -0.11 12.48
C LEU A 248 -2.21 -0.50 13.70
N GLY A 249 -2.53 -1.79 13.85
CA GLY A 249 -3.29 -2.30 15.00
C GLY A 249 -2.63 -1.94 16.33
N ARG A 250 -1.30 -2.06 16.43
CA ARG A 250 -0.55 -1.63 17.64
C ARG A 250 -0.72 -0.15 17.93
N LEU A 251 -0.67 0.71 16.91
CA LEU A 251 -0.90 2.15 17.09
C LEU A 251 -2.31 2.40 17.60
N LEU A 252 -3.33 1.86 16.93
CA LEU A 252 -4.73 2.07 17.29
C LEU A 252 -5.00 1.62 18.73
N GLN A 253 -4.55 0.42 19.09
CA GLN A 253 -4.64 -0.09 20.46
C GLN A 253 -3.94 0.84 21.46
N GLY A 254 -2.72 1.31 21.14
CA GLY A 254 -1.97 2.21 22.01
C GLY A 254 -2.68 3.56 22.24
N LEU A 255 -3.39 4.08 21.25
CA LEU A 255 -4.19 5.30 21.35
C LEU A 255 -5.48 5.08 22.15
N GLU A 256 -6.14 3.93 21.98
CA GLU A 256 -7.31 3.53 22.79
C GLU A 256 -6.94 3.37 24.26
N GLU A 257 -5.78 2.76 24.52
CA GLU A 257 -5.35 2.51 25.87
C GLU A 257 -5.12 3.81 26.65
N ARG A 258 -4.69 4.84 25.94
CA ARG A 258 -4.52 6.23 26.42
C ARG A 258 -5.84 7.02 26.45
N GLY A 259 -6.92 6.48 25.89
CA GLY A 259 -8.24 7.14 25.84
C GLY A 259 -8.28 8.36 24.93
N ILE A 260 -7.44 8.39 23.89
CA ILE A 260 -7.26 9.55 22.98
C ILE A 260 -7.53 9.23 21.50
N LEU A 261 -7.87 7.97 21.15
CA LEU A 261 -8.11 7.58 19.77
C LEU A 261 -9.20 8.44 19.10
N ASP A 262 -10.26 8.79 19.82
CA ASP A 262 -11.39 9.56 19.28
C ASP A 262 -11.09 11.07 19.14
N ASP A 263 -9.99 11.56 19.72
CA ASP A 263 -9.56 12.96 19.63
C ASP A 263 -8.41 13.18 18.61
N ILE A 264 -7.94 12.11 17.96
CA ILE A 264 -6.83 12.14 16.99
C ILE A 264 -7.35 11.88 15.58
N ASN A 265 -6.78 12.58 14.61
CA ASN A 265 -7.00 12.31 13.19
C ASN A 265 -5.86 11.41 12.68
N VAL A 266 -6.16 10.14 12.45
CA VAL A 266 -5.23 9.17 11.85
C VAL A 266 -5.52 9.11 10.36
N ILE A 267 -4.51 9.36 9.52
CA ILE A 267 -4.57 9.25 8.07
C ILE A 267 -3.56 8.18 7.66
N VAL A 268 -4.04 7.10 7.04
CA VAL A 268 -3.23 6.07 6.41
C VAL A 268 -3.28 6.26 4.90
N LEU A 269 -2.10 6.35 4.29
CA LEU A 269 -1.95 6.45 2.85
C LEU A 269 -0.71 5.69 2.37
N ALA A 270 -0.47 5.75 1.07
CA ALA A 270 0.80 5.37 0.46
C ALA A 270 1.17 6.38 -0.64
N ASP A 271 2.38 6.26 -1.15
CA ASP A 271 2.95 7.09 -2.21
C ASP A 271 2.57 6.59 -3.61
N HIS A 272 2.54 5.26 -3.81
CA HIS A 272 2.09 4.62 -5.04
C HIS A 272 1.45 3.24 -4.80
N GLY A 273 0.89 2.68 -5.88
CA GLY A 273 0.50 1.26 -5.94
C GLY A 273 1.62 0.39 -6.51
N MET A 274 1.25 -0.77 -7.06
CA MET A 274 2.19 -1.78 -7.57
C MET A 274 1.55 -2.59 -8.71
N ILE A 275 2.31 -2.86 -9.77
CA ILE A 275 1.90 -3.73 -10.89
C ILE A 275 2.84 -4.93 -10.96
N GLY A 276 2.29 -6.12 -11.19
CA GLY A 276 3.07 -7.33 -11.44
C GLY A 276 3.81 -7.29 -12.78
N THR A 277 5.03 -7.79 -12.81
CA THR A 277 5.88 -7.85 -14.00
C THR A 277 6.37 -9.27 -14.25
N CYS A 278 6.66 -9.62 -15.51
CA CYS A 278 7.17 -10.94 -15.88
C CYS A 278 8.27 -10.85 -16.96
N ALA A 279 9.04 -11.92 -17.11
CA ALA A 279 10.22 -11.95 -17.99
C ALA A 279 9.89 -11.75 -19.47
N GLU A 280 8.69 -12.16 -19.91
CA GLU A 280 8.21 -11.98 -21.29
C GLU A 280 7.89 -10.52 -21.61
N LYS A 281 7.67 -9.69 -20.58
CA LYS A 281 7.39 -8.25 -20.69
C LYS A 281 8.58 -7.43 -20.20
N THR A 282 9.79 -7.81 -20.63
CA THR A 282 11.01 -7.06 -20.29
C THR A 282 11.63 -6.45 -21.54
N ILE A 283 11.79 -5.12 -21.52
CA ILE A 283 12.46 -4.35 -22.56
C ILE A 283 13.93 -4.23 -22.15
N PHE A 284 14.82 -4.82 -22.95
CA PHE A 284 16.25 -4.79 -22.71
C PHE A 284 16.88 -3.61 -23.44
N LEU A 285 17.43 -2.65 -22.68
CA LEU A 285 18.05 -1.45 -23.24
C LEU A 285 19.30 -1.78 -24.06
N GLU A 286 19.96 -2.92 -23.82
CA GLU A 286 21.04 -3.43 -24.68
C GLU A 286 20.57 -3.72 -26.12
N ASP A 287 19.33 -4.19 -26.31
CA ASP A 287 18.77 -4.42 -27.64
C ASP A 287 18.48 -3.09 -28.33
N LEU A 288 18.14 -2.06 -27.56
CA LEU A 288 17.93 -0.68 -28.01
C LEU A 288 19.24 0.10 -28.13
N SER A 289 20.36 -0.48 -27.67
CA SER A 289 21.65 0.19 -27.60
C SER A 289 22.13 0.74 -28.94
N PRO A 290 21.93 0.11 -30.11
CA PRO A 290 22.31 0.73 -31.37
C PRO A 290 21.54 2.02 -31.60
N ILE A 291 20.24 2.05 -31.35
CA ILE A 291 19.38 3.23 -31.53
C ILE A 291 19.75 4.33 -30.53
N ILE A 292 19.96 3.96 -29.26
CA ILE A 292 20.33 4.89 -28.18
C ILE A 292 21.77 5.42 -28.35
N LYS A 293 22.71 4.58 -28.81
CA LYS A 293 24.13 4.95 -29.00
C LYS A 293 24.44 5.61 -30.34
N THR A 294 23.61 5.45 -31.37
CA THR A 294 23.85 6.05 -32.72
C THR A 294 24.08 7.57 -32.65
N HIS A 295 23.58 8.25 -31.62
CA HIS A 295 23.75 9.69 -31.42
C HIS A 295 24.60 10.08 -30.21
N GLY A 296 25.32 9.13 -29.59
CA GLY A 296 26.16 9.38 -28.42
C GLY A 296 25.41 9.73 -27.14
N SER A 297 24.08 9.54 -27.11
CA SER A 297 23.24 9.78 -25.94
C SER A 297 23.64 8.88 -24.78
N LYS A 298 23.69 9.49 -23.59
CA LYS A 298 23.94 8.76 -22.35
C LYS A 298 22.61 8.46 -21.70
N ILE A 299 22.41 7.19 -21.35
CA ILE A 299 21.45 6.82 -20.30
C ILE A 299 22.07 7.34 -19.02
N THR A 300 21.52 8.44 -18.49
CA THR A 300 22.02 9.05 -17.26
C THR A 300 21.41 8.41 -16.04
N ASP A 301 20.18 7.91 -16.19
CA ASP A 301 19.44 7.20 -15.15
C ASP A 301 18.35 6.34 -15.81
N SER A 302 18.11 5.15 -15.27
CA SER A 302 17.06 4.24 -15.71
C SER A 302 16.49 3.52 -14.49
N VAL A 303 15.36 3.99 -14.01
CA VAL A 303 14.60 3.37 -12.92
C VAL A 303 13.37 2.77 -13.58
N SER A 304 13.39 1.48 -13.89
CA SER A 304 12.23 0.76 -14.46
C SER A 304 10.93 1.15 -13.75
N PRO A 305 9.83 1.45 -14.46
CA PRO A 305 9.57 1.41 -15.91
C PRO A 305 9.86 2.76 -16.61
N PHE A 306 10.76 3.57 -16.04
CA PHE A 306 11.09 4.91 -16.48
C PHE A 306 12.53 5.03 -17.00
N LEU A 307 12.70 5.77 -18.10
CA LEU A 307 13.99 5.96 -18.77
C LEU A 307 14.28 7.45 -18.93
N LEU A 308 15.47 7.88 -18.51
CA LEU A 308 15.92 9.25 -18.64
C LEU A 308 17.16 9.32 -19.55
N LEU A 309 17.02 10.04 -20.67
CA LEU A 309 18.06 10.14 -21.69
C LEU A 309 18.53 11.57 -21.84
N HIS A 310 19.85 11.77 -21.72
CA HIS A 310 20.49 13.05 -22.02
C HIS A 310 21.30 12.93 -23.31
N PRO A 311 20.85 13.59 -24.39
CA PRO A 311 21.66 13.70 -25.59
C PRO A 311 22.90 14.58 -25.34
N PRO A 312 23.97 14.42 -26.13
CA PRO A 312 25.12 15.31 -26.08
C PRO A 312 24.74 16.77 -26.36
N ALA A 313 25.57 17.70 -25.88
CA ALA A 313 25.37 19.12 -26.17
C ALA A 313 25.36 19.39 -27.69
N GLY A 314 24.39 20.20 -28.14
CA GLY A 314 24.23 20.57 -29.55
C GLY A 314 23.42 19.58 -30.40
N VAL A 315 22.99 18.44 -29.83
CA VAL A 315 22.08 17.50 -30.51
C VAL A 315 20.64 17.99 -30.38
N ASP A 316 19.89 17.96 -31.49
CA ASP A 316 18.45 18.19 -31.49
C ASP A 316 17.73 17.03 -30.79
N ALA A 317 17.32 17.26 -29.55
CA ALA A 317 16.62 16.26 -28.73
C ALA A 317 15.24 15.91 -29.29
N GLN A 318 14.55 16.85 -29.96
CA GLN A 318 13.21 16.60 -30.49
C GLN A 318 13.30 15.70 -31.73
N GLY A 319 14.16 16.05 -32.69
CA GLY A 319 14.44 15.21 -33.86
C GLY A 319 14.91 13.82 -33.46
N LEU A 320 15.86 13.74 -32.52
CA LEU A 320 16.34 12.46 -31.99
C LEU A 320 15.21 11.62 -31.39
N THR A 321 14.29 12.23 -30.63
CA THR A 321 13.15 11.49 -30.07
C THR A 321 12.31 10.85 -31.18
N GLN A 322 12.02 11.57 -32.27
CA GLN A 322 11.22 11.06 -33.39
C GLN A 322 11.94 9.94 -34.15
N ASP A 323 13.25 10.06 -34.35
CA ASP A 323 14.06 9.00 -34.94
C ASP A 323 14.04 7.73 -34.08
N MET A 324 14.16 7.88 -32.76
CA MET A 324 14.08 6.76 -31.82
C MET A 324 12.70 6.10 -31.81
N ILE A 325 11.61 6.88 -31.83
CA ILE A 325 10.24 6.36 -31.94
C ILE A 325 10.07 5.55 -33.23
N SER A 326 10.52 6.08 -34.37
CA SER A 326 10.43 5.40 -35.66
C SER A 326 11.22 4.08 -35.67
N ALA A 327 12.40 4.07 -35.05
CA ALA A 327 13.24 2.90 -34.94
C ALA A 327 12.67 1.82 -34.00
N LEU A 328 12.03 2.22 -32.89
CA LEU A 328 11.30 1.30 -32.00
C LEU A 328 10.12 0.65 -32.74
N HIS A 329 9.31 1.47 -33.44
CA HIS A 329 8.17 0.98 -34.20
C HIS A 329 8.57 -0.01 -35.30
N ALA A 330 9.65 0.27 -36.04
CA ALA A 330 10.17 -0.62 -37.08
C ALA A 330 10.61 -1.99 -36.55
N ARG A 331 10.87 -2.11 -35.23
CA ARG A 331 11.23 -3.35 -34.55
C ARG A 331 10.06 -4.02 -33.83
N GLY A 332 8.87 -3.40 -33.84
CA GLY A 332 7.71 -3.87 -33.09
C GLY A 332 7.77 -3.58 -31.59
N GLU A 333 8.61 -2.64 -31.15
CA GLU A 333 8.80 -2.26 -29.74
C GLU A 333 7.88 -1.10 -29.32
N ASP A 334 6.58 -1.26 -29.54
CA ASP A 334 5.58 -0.21 -29.23
C ASP A 334 5.29 -0.07 -27.71
N ASN A 335 5.87 -0.94 -26.89
CA ASN A 335 5.68 -0.96 -25.44
C ASN A 335 6.58 0.02 -24.67
N LEU A 336 7.51 0.72 -25.36
CA LEU A 336 8.26 1.83 -24.80
C LEU A 336 7.84 3.13 -25.49
N LYS A 337 7.12 3.99 -24.76
CA LYS A 337 6.75 5.32 -25.26
C LYS A 337 7.83 6.31 -24.91
N LEU A 338 8.38 6.98 -25.92
CA LEU A 338 9.32 8.08 -25.74
C LEU A 338 8.61 9.42 -25.92
N TYR A 339 9.00 10.38 -25.11
CA TYR A 339 8.54 11.76 -25.17
C TYR A 339 9.76 12.66 -25.24
N TYR A 340 9.72 13.60 -26.19
CA TYR A 340 10.47 14.83 -26.00
C TYR A 340 9.82 15.56 -24.83
N LYS A 341 10.62 16.09 -23.92
CA LYS A 341 10.16 16.63 -22.64
C LYS A 341 9.00 17.61 -22.77
N ASP A 342 9.01 18.46 -23.79
CA ASP A 342 7.96 19.47 -23.98
C ASP A 342 6.65 18.88 -24.54
N ASP A 343 6.72 17.67 -25.14
CA ASP A 343 5.59 16.91 -25.67
C ASP A 343 4.95 15.99 -24.60
N ILE A 344 5.50 15.95 -23.38
CA ILE A 344 4.91 15.19 -22.26
C ILE A 344 3.50 15.73 -21.94
N PRO A 345 2.49 14.85 -21.75
CA PRO A 345 1.13 15.27 -21.45
C PRO A 345 1.06 16.27 -20.29
N GLY A 346 0.37 17.39 -20.52
CA GLY A 346 0.27 18.47 -19.52
C GLY A 346 -0.36 18.03 -18.20
N SER A 347 -1.25 17.02 -18.24
CA SER A 347 -1.91 16.43 -17.07
C SER A 347 -0.95 15.71 -16.10
N TRP A 348 0.27 15.39 -16.54
CA TRP A 348 1.31 14.77 -15.70
C TRP A 348 2.14 15.81 -14.95
N HIS A 349 2.09 17.08 -15.39
CA HIS A 349 2.90 18.17 -14.82
C HIS A 349 4.42 17.89 -14.77
N TYR A 350 4.91 16.99 -15.62
CA TYR A 350 6.30 16.51 -15.61
C TYR A 350 7.09 17.06 -16.81
N ARG A 351 7.30 18.38 -16.87
CA ARG A 351 8.12 18.99 -17.94
C ARG A 351 8.85 20.29 -17.55
N ASN A 352 8.35 21.05 -16.57
CA ASN A 352 8.86 22.38 -16.25
C ASN A 352 10.00 22.40 -15.22
N ASN A 353 11.03 21.55 -15.37
CA ASN A 353 12.18 21.55 -14.46
C ASN A 353 13.47 21.11 -15.17
N ARG A 354 14.59 21.80 -14.95
CA ARG A 354 15.90 21.47 -15.57
C ARG A 354 16.42 20.06 -15.24
N LEU A 355 15.96 19.46 -14.15
CA LEU A 355 16.35 18.10 -13.74
C LEU A 355 15.63 17.01 -14.53
N ILE A 356 14.53 17.35 -15.20
CA ILE A 356 13.85 16.41 -16.11
C ILE A 356 14.66 16.33 -17.40
N ALA A 357 15.04 15.10 -17.78
CA ALA A 357 15.82 14.83 -18.97
C ALA A 357 15.12 15.33 -20.25
N PRO A 358 15.87 15.75 -21.29
CA PRO A 358 15.28 16.19 -22.55
C PRO A 358 14.42 15.12 -23.25
N ILE A 359 14.73 13.84 -23.04
CA ILE A 359 13.98 12.71 -23.59
C ILE A 359 13.63 11.77 -22.44
N VAL A 360 12.35 11.43 -22.35
CA VAL A 360 11.77 10.60 -21.29
C VAL A 360 11.09 9.39 -21.89
N GLY A 361 11.41 8.19 -21.41
CA GLY A 361 10.77 6.95 -21.79
C GLY A 361 9.89 6.38 -20.67
N VAL A 362 8.73 5.86 -21.04
CA VAL A 362 7.79 5.20 -20.12
C VAL A 362 7.36 3.87 -20.75
N ALA A 363 7.61 2.77 -20.06
CA ALA A 363 7.13 1.47 -20.50
C ALA A 363 5.61 1.32 -20.30
N ALA A 364 4.99 0.47 -21.12
CA ALA A 364 3.60 0.07 -20.96
C ALA A 364 3.38 -0.68 -19.64
N ASP A 365 2.13 -0.77 -19.19
CA ASP A 365 1.78 -1.43 -17.92
C ASP A 365 2.23 -2.90 -17.89
N GLY A 366 2.89 -3.28 -16.79
CA GLY A 366 3.46 -4.61 -16.61
C GLY A 366 4.74 -4.87 -17.42
N TYR A 367 5.21 -3.90 -18.21
CA TYR A 367 6.53 -3.96 -18.83
C TYR A 367 7.60 -3.37 -17.92
N SER A 368 8.69 -4.10 -17.75
CA SER A 368 9.88 -3.62 -17.04
C SER A 368 10.99 -3.25 -18.02
N MET A 369 11.88 -2.36 -17.60
CA MET A 369 13.11 -2.06 -18.33
C MET A 369 14.32 -2.59 -17.58
N ARG A 370 15.26 -3.17 -18.33
CA ARG A 370 16.53 -3.67 -17.81
C ARG A 370 17.67 -3.24 -18.70
N ILE A 371 18.82 -2.93 -18.11
CA ILE A 371 19.98 -2.50 -18.91
C ILE A 371 20.50 -3.70 -19.70
N SER A 372 20.56 -4.88 -19.08
CA SER A 372 21.03 -6.12 -19.69
C SER A 372 20.25 -7.35 -19.24
N ARG A 373 20.35 -8.45 -20.01
CA ARG A 373 19.75 -9.75 -19.68
C ARG A 373 20.30 -10.44 -18.44
N ASN A 374 21.38 -9.92 -17.86
CA ASN A 374 22.01 -10.49 -16.66
C ASN A 374 21.46 -9.89 -15.36
N GLU A 375 20.59 -8.88 -15.43
CA GLU A 375 19.98 -8.28 -14.25
C GLU A 375 18.86 -9.16 -13.69
N SER A 376 18.69 -9.14 -12.37
CA SER A 376 17.58 -9.86 -11.72
C SER A 376 16.23 -9.29 -12.17
N GLN A 377 15.31 -10.20 -12.47
CA GLN A 377 13.93 -9.85 -12.73
C GLN A 377 13.25 -9.53 -11.40
N LEU A 378 12.57 -8.40 -11.34
CA LEU A 378 11.63 -8.11 -10.27
C LEU A 378 10.24 -8.53 -10.72
N SER A 379 9.43 -8.92 -9.75
CA SER A 379 8.08 -9.46 -9.96
C SER A 379 7.01 -8.39 -9.74
N GLY A 380 7.36 -7.27 -9.11
CA GLY A 380 6.55 -6.05 -9.02
C GLY A 380 7.32 -4.81 -9.46
N GLN A 381 6.62 -3.85 -10.04
CA GLN A 381 7.13 -2.50 -10.37
C GLN A 381 6.04 -1.44 -10.18
N HIS A 382 6.47 -0.20 -9.93
CA HIS A 382 5.64 1.00 -9.90
C HIS A 382 6.32 2.12 -10.72
N GLY A 383 5.76 3.31 -10.84
CA GLY A 383 6.31 4.41 -11.67
C GLY A 383 5.67 4.62 -13.02
N TYR A 384 4.64 3.84 -13.34
CA TYR A 384 3.83 3.99 -14.55
C TYR A 384 2.96 5.25 -14.49
N VAL A 385 2.11 5.43 -15.50
CA VAL A 385 1.21 6.58 -15.57
C VAL A 385 0.18 6.56 -14.42
N PRO A 386 -0.11 7.71 -13.78
CA PRO A 386 -0.91 7.75 -12.56
C PRO A 386 -2.40 7.46 -12.79
N THR A 387 -2.85 7.39 -14.05
CA THR A 387 -4.22 7.04 -14.42
C THR A 387 -4.49 5.54 -14.36
N LEU A 388 -3.46 4.71 -14.17
CA LEU A 388 -3.64 3.28 -13.96
C LEU A 388 -4.11 3.05 -12.53
N GLY A 389 -5.27 2.42 -12.36
CA GLY A 389 -5.82 2.13 -11.03
C GLY A 389 -4.86 1.29 -10.16
N MET A 390 -4.03 0.44 -10.77
CA MET A 390 -3.01 -0.32 -10.03
C MET A 390 -1.88 0.54 -9.47
N MET A 391 -1.73 1.79 -9.93
CA MET A 391 -0.79 2.75 -9.37
C MET A 391 -1.40 3.60 -8.25
N HIS A 392 -2.69 3.46 -7.97
CA HIS A 392 -3.34 4.23 -6.91
C HIS A 392 -2.97 3.65 -5.54
N PRO A 393 -2.33 4.43 -4.65
CA PRO A 393 -2.18 4.05 -3.26
C PRO A 393 -3.49 4.20 -2.48
N ILE A 394 -3.55 3.52 -1.34
CA ILE A 394 -4.64 3.64 -0.38
C ILE A 394 -4.78 5.08 0.18
N PHE A 395 -5.99 5.45 0.55
CA PHE A 395 -6.27 6.56 1.48
C PHE A 395 -7.45 6.18 2.38
N VAL A 396 -7.18 6.10 3.68
CA VAL A 396 -8.18 5.87 4.72
C VAL A 396 -7.87 6.78 5.89
N ALA A 397 -8.88 7.46 6.42
CA ALA A 397 -8.70 8.36 7.54
C ALA A 397 -9.82 8.24 8.56
N ARG A 398 -9.46 8.32 9.85
CA ARG A 398 -10.36 8.26 11.00
C ARG A 398 -10.06 9.42 11.93
N GLY A 399 -11.08 9.99 12.56
CA GLY A 399 -10.90 10.98 13.61
C GLY A 399 -12.05 11.98 13.66
N PRO A 400 -11.99 12.95 14.57
CA PRO A 400 -13.10 13.89 14.80
C PRO A 400 -13.43 14.78 13.59
N ARG A 401 -12.53 14.88 12.60
CA ARG A 401 -12.77 15.64 11.36
C ARG A 401 -13.24 14.78 10.19
N PHE A 402 -13.33 13.46 10.34
CA PHE A 402 -13.77 12.54 9.28
C PHE A 402 -15.12 11.94 9.61
N GLN A 403 -15.97 11.81 8.59
CA GLN A 403 -17.26 11.14 8.75
C GLN A 403 -17.06 9.61 8.77
N GLU A 404 -17.74 8.91 9.67
CA GLU A 404 -17.74 7.44 9.76
C GLU A 404 -18.39 6.79 8.52
N ALA A 405 -17.87 5.62 8.14
CA ALA A 405 -18.32 4.81 7.01
C ALA A 405 -18.51 5.59 5.70
N ARG A 406 -17.72 6.63 5.46
CA ARG A 406 -17.85 7.50 4.30
C ARG A 406 -16.93 7.05 3.18
N LYS A 407 -17.47 6.86 1.98
CA LYS A 407 -16.68 6.71 0.75
C LYS A 407 -16.66 8.03 -0.02
N VAL A 408 -15.49 8.43 -0.49
CA VAL A 408 -15.30 9.57 -1.38
C VAL A 408 -14.68 9.13 -2.71
N PRO A 409 -14.92 9.87 -3.81
CA PRO A 409 -14.23 9.61 -5.07
C PRO A 409 -12.71 9.75 -4.92
N SER A 410 -11.95 9.09 -5.79
CA SER A 410 -10.51 9.28 -5.90
C SER A 410 -10.15 10.74 -6.15
N PHE A 411 -9.07 11.20 -5.51
CA PHE A 411 -8.54 12.56 -5.63
C PHE A 411 -7.01 12.51 -5.68
N ARG A 412 -6.35 13.60 -6.10
CA ARG A 412 -4.89 13.63 -6.22
C ARG A 412 -4.21 13.73 -4.85
N ASN A 413 -3.08 13.06 -4.66
CA ASN A 413 -2.32 13.14 -3.40
C ASN A 413 -1.86 14.57 -3.04
N THR A 414 -1.77 15.48 -4.02
CA THR A 414 -1.49 16.91 -3.82
C THR A 414 -2.52 17.61 -2.92
N GLU A 415 -3.72 17.05 -2.79
CA GLU A 415 -4.78 17.60 -1.94
C GLU A 415 -4.56 17.30 -0.44
N VAL A 416 -3.75 16.30 -0.10
CA VAL A 416 -3.51 15.87 1.30
C VAL A 416 -2.90 16.99 2.15
N TYR A 417 -2.03 17.82 1.56
CA TYR A 417 -1.46 18.98 2.26
C TYR A 417 -2.56 19.93 2.77
N GLY A 418 -3.53 20.26 1.92
CA GLY A 418 -4.65 21.12 2.28
C GLY A 418 -5.54 20.50 3.37
N LEU A 419 -5.75 19.17 3.33
CA LEU A 419 -6.48 18.45 4.37
C LEU A 419 -5.78 18.57 5.73
N ILE A 420 -4.46 18.32 5.78
CA ILE A 420 -3.68 18.39 7.03
C ILE A 420 -3.68 19.81 7.58
N CYS A 421 -3.47 20.82 6.73
CA CYS A 421 -3.53 22.23 7.11
C CYS A 421 -4.88 22.61 7.73
N ASP A 422 -5.99 22.18 7.12
CA ASP A 422 -7.35 22.46 7.63
C ASP A 422 -7.63 21.77 8.98
N ILE A 423 -7.18 20.52 9.17
CA ILE A 423 -7.29 19.82 10.47
C ILE A 423 -6.49 20.55 11.56
N LEU A 424 -5.30 21.03 11.22
CA LEU A 424 -4.41 21.70 12.18
C LEU A 424 -4.72 23.20 12.37
N GLY A 425 -5.63 23.77 11.58
CA GLY A 425 -5.91 25.21 11.59
C GLY A 425 -4.69 26.05 11.19
N ILE A 426 -3.93 25.57 10.21
CA ILE A 426 -2.74 26.24 9.66
C ILE A 426 -3.09 26.79 8.28
N ASP A 427 -2.73 28.05 8.02
CA ASP A 427 -2.86 28.61 6.68
C ASP A 427 -1.89 27.92 5.72
N PRO A 428 -2.39 27.27 4.65
CA PRO A 428 -1.53 26.58 3.70
C PRO A 428 -0.65 27.58 2.93
N LEU A 429 0.63 27.24 2.79
CA LEU A 429 1.53 27.95 1.87
C LEU A 429 1.12 27.69 0.41
N PRO A 430 1.59 28.51 -0.56
CA PRO A 430 1.31 28.28 -1.98
C PRO A 430 1.68 26.85 -2.40
N ASN A 431 0.70 26.14 -2.94
CA ASN A 431 0.81 24.73 -3.35
C ASN A 431 -0.13 24.44 -4.53
N ASN A 432 -0.10 23.21 -5.04
CA ASN A 432 -0.89 22.81 -6.20
C ASN A 432 -2.23 22.12 -5.85
N GLY A 433 -2.54 21.96 -4.57
CA GLY A 433 -3.86 21.50 -4.11
C GLY A 433 -4.95 22.54 -4.42
N THR A 434 -6.17 22.06 -4.57
CA THR A 434 -7.32 22.86 -4.95
C THR A 434 -7.84 23.63 -3.71
N PRO A 435 -7.92 24.98 -3.76
CA PRO A 435 -8.45 25.76 -2.65
C PRO A 435 -9.86 25.31 -2.25
N GLY A 436 -10.06 25.02 -0.97
CA GLY A 436 -11.34 24.57 -0.42
C GLY A 436 -11.65 23.09 -0.59
N PHE A 437 -10.78 22.30 -1.23
CA PHE A 437 -10.96 20.85 -1.37
C PHE A 437 -11.20 20.15 -0.04
N ALA A 438 -10.54 20.60 1.04
CA ALA A 438 -10.68 20.01 2.36
C ALA A 438 -12.14 19.94 2.85
N LYS A 439 -12.97 20.92 2.49
CA LYS A 439 -14.41 20.96 2.85
C LYS A 439 -15.24 19.88 2.16
N SER A 440 -14.72 19.28 1.09
CA SER A 440 -15.36 18.15 0.43
C SER A 440 -15.13 16.84 1.18
N ILE A 441 -14.07 16.74 1.99
CA ILE A 441 -13.66 15.51 2.70
C ILE A 441 -13.94 15.60 4.20
N LEU A 442 -13.62 16.73 4.81
CA LEU A 442 -13.70 16.93 6.26
C LEU A 442 -15.08 17.40 6.70
N LEU A 443 -15.45 17.03 7.91
CA LEU A 443 -16.57 17.60 8.64
C LEU A 443 -16.30 19.09 8.94
N PRO A 444 -17.35 19.93 8.97
CA PRO A 444 -17.23 21.31 9.41
C PRO A 444 -16.76 21.37 10.88
N VAL A 445 -16.01 22.43 11.19
CA VAL A 445 -15.50 22.73 12.54
C VAL A 445 -16.61 23.33 13.39
#